data_AF-A0AAN0RGF7-F1
#
_entry.id   AF-A0AAN0RGF7-F1
#
_cell.length_a   1.000
_cell.length_b   1.000
_cell.length_c   1.000
_cell.angle_alpha   90.00
_cell.angle_beta   90.00
_cell.angle_gamma   90.00
#
_symmetry.space_group_name_H-M   'P 1'
#
loop_
_entity.id
_entity.type
_entity.pdbx_description
1 polymer ?
#
loop_
_entity_poly.entity_id
_entity_poly.type
_entity_poly.pdbx_seq_one_letter_code
_entity_poly.pdbx_strand_id
1 'polypeptide(L)'
;MVYTVIRIFWSFDMTPSPNYFNAHLREVDESYGRHFLHAGYYFVMLLAAAICALIHAILPFLFEKTSSQIILKLYTKMTARKLFDAQSSSQG
;
A
#
# COMPACT_ATOMS: atom_id res chain seq x y z
N MET A 1 -37.81 28.31 22.83
CA MET A 1 -36.69 28.75 21.96
C MET A 1 -35.34 28.10 22.30
N VAL A 2 -35.26 27.16 23.27
CA VAL A 2 -34.01 26.44 23.63
C VAL A 2 -33.91 25.05 22.96
N TYR A 3 -35.04 24.41 22.63
CA TYR A 3 -35.07 23.09 21.98
C TYR A 3 -34.67 23.11 20.49
N THR A 4 -34.68 24.28 19.83
CA THR A 4 -34.37 24.40 18.40
C THR A 4 -32.86 24.30 18.10
N VAL A 5 -32.01 24.73 19.03
CA VAL A 5 -30.54 24.73 18.82
C VAL A 5 -29.94 23.32 18.96
N ILE A 6 -30.51 22.46 19.81
CA ILE A 6 -30.00 21.09 20.02
C ILE A 6 -30.33 20.17 18.83
N ARG A 7 -31.42 20.42 18.08
CA ARG A 7 -31.78 19.60 16.90
C ARG A 7 -30.89 19.83 15.68
N ILE A 8 -30.21 20.97 15.57
CA ILE A 8 -29.32 21.26 14.42
C ILE A 8 -28.01 20.46 14.52
N PHE A 9 -27.60 20.08 15.73
CA PHE A 9 -26.33 19.37 15.96
C PHE A 9 -26.45 17.83 15.85
N TRP A 10 -27.67 17.28 15.84
CA TRP A 10 -27.95 15.84 15.83
C TRP A 10 -28.62 15.35 14.52
N SER A 11 -28.50 16.10 13.43
CA SER A 11 -28.80 15.62 12.07
C SER A 11 -27.51 15.34 11.31
N PHE A 12 -26.62 14.55 11.90
CA PHE A 12 -25.55 13.92 11.14
C PHE A 12 -26.13 12.65 10.54
N ASP A 13 -26.59 12.74 9.30
CA ASP A 13 -27.09 11.61 8.53
C ASP A 13 -25.93 10.65 8.28
N MET A 14 -25.80 9.66 9.17
CA MET A 14 -24.79 8.61 9.11
C MET A 14 -25.23 7.61 8.06
N THR A 15 -25.22 8.02 6.78
CA THR A 15 -25.43 7.11 5.67
C THR A 15 -24.29 6.08 5.69
N PRO A 16 -24.57 4.77 5.83
CA PRO A 16 -23.52 3.77 5.69
C PRO A 16 -23.05 3.82 4.24
N SER A 17 -21.83 4.32 4.02
CA SER A 17 -21.18 4.26 2.71
C SER A 17 -21.23 2.80 2.24
N PRO A 18 -21.76 2.49 1.05
CA PRO A 18 -21.78 1.13 0.55
C PRO A 18 -20.34 0.62 0.50
N ASN A 19 -20.05 -0.33 1.39
CA ASN A 19 -18.85 -1.17 1.46
C ASN A 19 -17.80 -0.83 0.39
N TYR A 20 -16.87 0.09 0.70
CA TYR A 20 -15.73 0.41 -0.17
C TYR A 20 -15.00 -0.85 -0.67
N PHE A 21 -15.01 -1.90 0.17
CA PHE A 21 -14.57 -3.25 -0.14
C PHE A 21 -15.18 -3.85 -1.43
N ASN A 22 -16.48 -3.69 -1.67
CA ASN A 22 -17.17 -4.30 -2.82
C ASN A 22 -17.00 -3.50 -4.12
N ALA A 23 -16.81 -2.18 -4.02
CA ALA A 23 -16.59 -1.33 -5.19
C ALA A 23 -15.18 -1.51 -5.78
N HIS A 24 -14.17 -1.73 -4.92
CA HIS A 24 -12.78 -1.92 -5.36
C HIS A 24 -12.51 -3.31 -5.96
N LEU A 25 -13.27 -4.34 -5.56
CA LEU A 25 -13.13 -5.72 -6.04
C LEU A 25 -13.58 -5.96 -7.50
N ARG A 26 -14.26 -5.00 -8.13
CA ARG A 26 -14.75 -5.12 -9.52
C ARG A 26 -13.83 -4.49 -10.58
N GLU A 27 -12.73 -3.85 -10.19
CA GLU A 27 -11.93 -3.03 -11.11
C GLU A 27 -10.71 -3.76 -11.70
N VAL A 28 -10.44 -5.00 -11.31
CA VAL A 28 -9.19 -5.68 -11.69
C VAL A 28 -9.46 -7.05 -12.29
N ASP A 29 -9.70 -7.08 -13.59
CA ASP A 29 -9.80 -8.27 -14.45
C ASP A 29 -8.43 -8.99 -14.64
N GLU A 30 -7.53 -8.91 -13.65
CA GLU A 30 -6.35 -9.76 -13.52
C GLU A 30 -6.62 -10.80 -12.41
N SER A 31 -6.11 -12.03 -12.55
CA SER A 31 -6.33 -13.04 -11.52
C SER A 31 -5.87 -12.50 -10.16
N TYR A 32 -6.77 -12.43 -9.18
CA TYR A 32 -6.48 -12.06 -7.78
C TYR A 32 -5.21 -12.75 -7.27
N GLY A 33 -4.96 -13.98 -7.70
CA GLY A 33 -3.73 -14.73 -7.42
C GLY A 33 -2.46 -14.02 -7.88
N ARG A 34 -2.41 -13.42 -9.08
CA ARG A 34 -1.23 -12.66 -9.55
C ARG A 34 -1.01 -11.40 -8.74
N HIS A 35 -2.08 -10.67 -8.41
CA HIS A 35 -1.97 -9.48 -7.56
C HIS A 35 -1.50 -9.85 -6.14
N PHE A 36 -2.10 -10.89 -5.55
CA PHE A 36 -1.74 -11.42 -4.24
C PHE A 36 -0.29 -11.91 -4.19
N LEU A 37 0.17 -12.65 -5.20
CA LEU A 37 1.56 -13.10 -5.29
C LEU A 37 2.53 -11.94 -5.41
N HIS A 38 2.19 -10.92 -6.20
CA HIS A 38 3.05 -9.75 -6.38
C HIS A 38 3.13 -8.94 -5.07
N ALA A 39 1.98 -8.62 -4.46
CA ALA A 39 1.91 -7.94 -3.17
C ALA A 39 2.61 -8.73 -2.05
N GLY A 40 2.40 -10.05 -2.01
CA GLY A 40 3.05 -10.96 -1.08
C GLY A 40 4.58 -10.98 -1.22
N TYR A 41 5.10 -10.95 -2.46
CA TYR A 41 6.54 -10.82 -2.70
C TYR A 41 7.12 -9.52 -2.10
N TYR A 42 6.45 -8.38 -2.30
CA TYR A 42 6.90 -7.11 -1.72
C TYR A 42 6.85 -7.15 -0.19
N PHE A 43 5.79 -7.73 0.39
CA PHE A 43 5.65 -7.91 1.83
C PHE A 43 6.80 -8.72 2.43
N VAL A 44 7.11 -9.90 1.88
CA VAL A 44 8.19 -10.77 2.38
C VAL A 44 9.55 -10.07 2.29
N MET A 45 9.82 -9.35 1.20
CA MET A 45 11.09 -8.63 1.06
C MET A 45 11.23 -7.45 2.03
N LEU A 46 10.14 -6.70 2.28
CA LEU A 46 10.14 -5.63 3.28
C LEU A 46 10.31 -6.20 4.70
N LEU A 47 9.65 -7.32 5.00
CA LEU A 47 9.81 -8.00 6.29
C LEU A 47 11.25 -8.46 6.50
N ALA A 48 11.88 -9.04 5.47
CA ALA A 48 13.30 -9.41 5.52
C ALA A 48 14.21 -8.19 5.74
N ALA A 49 13.96 -7.07 5.05
CA ALA A 49 14.69 -5.83 5.24
C ALA A 49 14.53 -5.27 6.66
N ALA A 50 13.32 -5.35 7.23
CA ALA A 50 13.02 -4.93 8.60
C ALA A 50 13.73 -5.80 9.63
N ILE A 51 13.75 -7.14 9.44
CA ILE A 51 14.51 -8.06 10.30
C ILE A 51 16.00 -7.75 10.23
N CYS A 52 16.55 -7.54 9.02
CA CYS A 52 17.96 -7.18 8.86
C CYS A 52 18.29 -5.85 9.56
N ALA A 53 17.43 -4.83 9.43
CA ALA A 53 17.60 -3.55 10.11
C ALA A 53 17.49 -3.67 11.64
N LEU A 54 16.59 -4.53 12.13
CA LEU A 54 16.44 -4.81 13.56
C LEU A 54 17.69 -5.48 14.13
N ILE A 55 18.22 -6.49 13.42
CA ILE A 55 19.48 -7.14 13.81
C ILE A 55 20.63 -6.13 13.76
N HIS A 56 20.69 -5.28 12.74
CA HIS A 56 21.70 -4.21 12.64
C HIS A 56 21.59 -3.20 13.79
N ALA A 57 20.38 -2.85 14.22
CA ALA A 57 20.18 -1.95 15.35
C ALA A 57 20.72 -2.52 16.68
N ILE A 58 20.73 -3.86 16.82
CA ILE A 58 21.30 -4.55 17.99
C ILE A 58 22.81 -4.80 17.79
N LEU A 59 23.22 -5.18 16.59
CA LEU A 59 24.59 -5.50 16.19
C LEU A 59 25.00 -4.62 15.00
N PRO A 60 25.53 -3.41 15.25
CA PRO A 60 25.76 -2.39 14.21
C PRO A 60 26.79 -2.77 13.14
N PHE A 61 27.50 -3.89 13.30
CA PHE A 61 28.44 -4.42 12.32
C PHE A 61 27.81 -5.44 11.37
N LEU A 62 26.60 -5.93 11.63
CA LEU A 62 25.93 -6.94 10.81
C LEU A 62 24.86 -6.27 9.92
N PHE A 63 24.78 -6.67 8.66
CA PHE A 63 23.78 -6.18 7.68
C PHE A 63 23.79 -4.67 7.35
N GLU A 64 24.94 -3.99 7.49
CA GLU A 64 25.08 -2.53 7.28
C GLU A 64 24.45 -2.02 5.97
N LYS A 65 24.65 -2.75 4.85
CA LYS A 65 24.10 -2.38 3.53
C LYS A 65 22.89 -3.20 3.12
N THR A 66 22.63 -4.33 3.79
CA THR A 66 21.70 -5.35 3.29
C THR A 66 20.26 -4.86 3.32
N SER A 67 19.83 -4.21 4.41
CA SER A 67 18.46 -3.67 4.50
C SER A 67 18.22 -2.59 3.43
N SER A 68 19.13 -1.63 3.32
CA SER A 68 19.08 -0.54 2.34
C SER A 68 19.11 -1.05 0.90
N GLN A 69 19.91 -2.09 0.60
CA GLN A 69 19.96 -2.71 -0.73
C GLN A 69 18.64 -3.39 -1.10
N ILE A 70 17.99 -4.08 -0.15
CA ILE A 70 16.68 -4.70 -0.39
C ILE A 70 15.64 -3.62 -0.71
N ILE A 71 15.58 -2.56 0.09
CA ILE A 71 14.65 -1.45 -0.14
C ILE A 71 14.90 -0.77 -1.49
N LEU A 72 16.15 -0.49 -1.82
CA LEU A 72 16.51 0.11 -3.11
C LEU A 72 16.08 -0.78 -4.29
N LYS A 73 16.30 -2.10 -4.19
CA LYS A 73 15.88 -3.07 -5.20
C LYS A 73 14.36 -3.06 -5.40
N LEU A 74 13.58 -2.99 -4.32
CA LEU A 74 12.13 -2.89 -4.39
C LEU A 74 11.69 -1.57 -5.01
N TYR A 75 12.30 -0.45 -4.62
CA TYR A 75 12.01 0.88 -5.15
C TYR A 75 12.28 0.98 -6.66
N THR A 76 13.40 0.45 -7.12
CA THR A 76 13.72 0.38 -8.57
C THR A 76 12.68 -0.44 -9.32
N LYS A 77 12.24 -1.58 -8.76
CA LYS A 77 11.21 -2.43 -9.39
C LYS A 77 9.86 -1.72 -9.50
N MET A 78 9.45 -0.97 -8.48
CA MET A 78 8.21 -0.17 -8.52
C MET A 78 8.29 0.96 -9.53
N THR A 79 9.43 1.66 -9.58
CA THR A 79 9.64 2.78 -10.50
C THR A 79 9.68 2.32 -11.95
N ALA A 80 10.38 1.21 -12.24
CA ALA A 80 10.42 0.62 -13.58
C ALA A 80 9.03 0.28 -14.11
N ARG A 81 8.14 -0.25 -13.25
CA ARG A 81 6.74 -0.51 -13.61
C ARG A 81 6.00 0.78 -13.97
N LYS A 82 6.09 1.83 -13.13
CA LYS A 82 5.45 3.12 -13.39
C LYS A 82 5.90 3.74 -14.71
N LEU A 83 7.20 3.63 -15.03
CA LEU A 83 7.75 4.14 -16.29
C LEU A 83 7.20 3.37 -17.50
N PHE A 84 7.12 2.04 -17.42
CA PHE A 84 6.52 1.21 -18.46
C PHE A 84 5.04 1.57 -18.69
N ASP A 85 4.27 1.73 -17.62
CA ASP A 85 2.85 2.11 -17.69
C ASP A 85 2.70 3.47 -18.38
N ALA A 86 3.52 4.46 -18.03
CA ALA A 86 3.53 5.79 -18.66
C ALA A 86 3.87 5.77 -20.16
N GLN A 87 4.83 4.93 -20.58
CA GLN A 87 5.19 4.77 -22.00
C GLN A 87 4.11 4.08 -22.82
N SER A 88 3.33 3.17 -22.21
CA SER A 88 2.20 2.51 -22.88
C SER A 88 1.04 3.46 -23.16
N SER A 89 0.77 4.41 -22.24
CA SER A 89 -0.28 5.41 -22.41
C SER A 89 0.02 6.51 -23.43
N SER A 90 1.29 6.76 -23.77
CA SER A 90 1.68 7.76 -24.79
C SER A 90 1.68 7.22 -26.23
N GLN A 91 1.45 5.92 -26.42
CA GLN A 91 1.41 5.27 -27.74
C GLN A 91 -0.02 4.89 -28.19
N GLY A 92 -1.05 5.38 -27.49
CA GLY A 92 -2.47 5.17 -27.81
C GLY A 92 -3.15 6.42 -28.34
#